data_AF-A0A183NYU2-F1
#
_entry.id   AF-A0A183NYU2-F1
#
_cell.length_a   1.000
_cell.length_b   1.000
_cell.length_c   1.000
_cell.angle_alpha   90.00
_cell.angle_beta   90.00
_cell.angle_gamma   90.00
#
_symmetry.space_group_name_H-M   'P 1'
#
loop_
_entity.id
_entity.type
_entity.pdbx_description
1 polymer ?
#
loop_
_entity_poly.entity_id
_entity_poly.type
_entity_poly.pdbx_seq_one_letter_code
_entity_poly.pdbx_strand_id
1 'polypeptide(L)'
;YKDANQDLVNVVFLSSSGAGFKQLCVILDQVDAFILMEPNTFIWDTCGPHTIINSLGGGIIQLKYALNSIKLLLLQKQLSNNYNLIIQLIMNDLHKYQINYNIIKSSEEIQSLNSVNLSKCCNRNGLLAYRNPLIASQILLHIALNQK
;
A
#
# COMPACT_ATOMS: atom_id res chain seq x y z
N TYR A 1 -24.11 11.97 -23.16
CA TYR A 1 -24.45 11.32 -21.88
C TYR A 1 -23.16 10.78 -21.30
N LYS A 2 -22.73 11.34 -20.17
CA LYS A 2 -21.48 10.97 -19.48
C LYS A 2 -21.83 9.92 -18.43
N ASP A 3 -21.48 8.67 -18.69
CA ASP A 3 -21.70 7.59 -17.72
C ASP A 3 -20.74 7.74 -16.55
N ALA A 4 -21.32 7.65 -15.34
CA ALA A 4 -20.62 7.65 -14.06
C ALA A 4 -19.90 6.30 -13.76
N ASN A 5 -19.73 5.48 -14.79
CA ASN A 5 -18.93 4.24 -14.82
C ASN A 5 -17.67 4.49 -15.66
N GLN A 6 -16.82 5.44 -15.24
CA GLN A 6 -15.41 5.33 -15.61
C GLN A 6 -14.82 4.22 -14.74
N ASP A 7 -15.18 3.01 -15.15
CA ASP A 7 -14.60 1.75 -14.70
C ASP A 7 -13.08 1.85 -14.82
N LEU A 8 -12.38 0.99 -14.10
CA LEU A 8 -10.98 0.67 -14.38
C LEU A 8 -10.93 0.03 -15.78
N VAL A 9 -11.02 0.83 -16.85
CA VAL A 9 -11.40 0.40 -18.20
C VAL A 9 -10.35 -0.52 -18.85
N ASN A 10 -9.16 -0.69 -18.28
CA ASN A 10 -8.26 -1.81 -18.58
C ASN A 10 -7.24 -1.98 -17.45
N VAL A 11 -7.33 -3.06 -16.66
CA VAL A 11 -6.26 -3.43 -15.71
C VAL A 11 -5.27 -4.34 -16.44
N VAL A 12 -4.01 -3.91 -16.52
CA VAL A 12 -2.91 -4.69 -17.11
C VAL A 12 -1.94 -5.10 -16.00
N PHE A 13 -1.69 -6.40 -15.88
CA PHE A 13 -0.69 -6.92 -14.95
C PHE A 13 0.64 -7.09 -15.67
N LEU A 14 1.69 -6.48 -15.12
CA LEU A 14 3.06 -6.64 -15.59
C LEU A 14 3.87 -7.46 -14.59
N SER A 15 4.64 -8.42 -15.07
CA SER A 15 5.56 -9.21 -14.26
C SER A 15 6.99 -8.70 -14.41
N SER A 16 7.69 -8.56 -13.28
CA SER A 16 9.12 -8.23 -13.26
C SER A 16 9.79 -8.70 -11.98
N SER A 17 11.07 -9.01 -12.10
CA SER A 17 11.97 -9.31 -10.97
C SER A 17 12.41 -8.04 -10.25
N GLY A 18 12.84 -8.19 -8.99
CA GLY A 18 13.37 -7.10 -8.16
C GLY A 18 12.29 -6.25 -7.49
N ALA A 19 12.33 -6.13 -6.16
CA ALA A 19 11.41 -5.27 -5.42
C ALA A 19 11.72 -3.78 -5.66
N GLY A 20 13.00 -3.40 -5.69
CA GLY A 20 13.42 -2.03 -5.98
C GLY A 20 13.06 -1.59 -7.40
N PHE A 21 13.27 -2.44 -8.41
CA PHE A 21 12.92 -2.13 -9.80
C PHE A 21 11.40 -1.91 -9.99
N LYS A 22 10.56 -2.76 -9.39
CA LYS A 22 9.10 -2.57 -9.45
C LYS A 22 8.65 -1.25 -8.81
N GLN A 23 9.27 -0.85 -7.70
CA GLN A 23 9.01 0.45 -7.09
C GLN A 23 9.57 1.62 -7.93
N LEU A 24 10.69 1.42 -8.62
CA LEU A 24 11.23 2.39 -9.59
C LEU A 24 10.25 2.63 -10.74
N CYS A 25 9.58 1.60 -11.24
CA CYS A 25 8.54 1.77 -12.27
C CYS A 25 7.38 2.66 -11.76
N VAL A 26 7.01 2.56 -10.47
CA VAL A 26 6.02 3.47 -9.85
C VAL A 26 6.56 4.90 -9.77
N ILE A 27 7.83 5.07 -9.39
CA ILE A 27 8.48 6.39 -9.32
C ILE A 27 8.50 7.07 -10.70
N LEU A 28 8.81 6.31 -11.75
CA LEU A 28 8.92 6.78 -13.13
C LEU A 28 7.58 6.87 -13.86
N ASP A 29 6.46 6.63 -13.17
CA ASP A 29 5.11 6.68 -13.76
C ASP A 29 4.90 5.67 -14.92
N GLN A 30 5.67 4.57 -14.91
CA GLN A 30 5.55 3.48 -15.89
C GLN A 30 4.43 2.49 -15.52
N VAL A 31 4.07 2.45 -14.24
CA VAL A 31 2.95 1.68 -13.68
C VAL A 31 2.26 2.50 -12.60
N ASP A 32 0.94 2.37 -12.48
CA ASP A 32 0.16 3.11 -11.49
C ASP A 32 0.43 2.67 -10.04
N ALA A 33 0.73 1.38 -9.87
CA ALA A 33 0.92 0.76 -8.57
C ALA A 33 1.79 -0.49 -8.63
N PHE A 34 2.48 -0.76 -7.53
CA PHE A 34 3.09 -2.05 -7.26
C PHE A 34 2.43 -2.69 -6.03
N ILE A 35 1.81 -3.85 -6.25
CA ILE A 35 1.06 -4.61 -5.23
C ILE A 35 1.81 -5.90 -4.91
N LEU A 36 1.94 -6.21 -3.63
CA LEU A 36 2.53 -7.44 -3.14
C LEU A 36 1.79 -7.93 -1.88
N MET A 37 1.22 -9.13 -1.93
CA MET A 37 0.55 -9.74 -0.77
C MET A 37 1.49 -10.52 0.14
N GLU A 38 2.57 -11.06 -0.43
CA GLU A 38 3.50 -11.95 0.26
C GLU A 38 4.55 -11.19 1.08
N PRO A 39 4.99 -11.76 2.23
CA PRO A 39 5.97 -11.14 3.11
C PRO A 39 7.42 -11.41 2.62
N ASN A 40 7.73 -11.05 1.37
CA ASN A 40 9.06 -11.31 0.76
C ASN A 40 9.90 -10.04 0.51
N THR A 41 9.48 -8.91 1.10
CA THR A 41 10.26 -7.66 1.11
C THR A 41 10.55 -7.23 2.54
N PHE A 42 11.64 -6.50 2.70
CA PHE A 42 12.10 -5.97 3.97
C PHE A 42 12.20 -4.45 3.92
N ILE A 43 12.47 -3.83 5.07
CA ILE A 43 12.61 -2.38 5.19
C ILE A 43 13.64 -1.78 4.24
N TRP A 44 14.74 -2.49 3.96
CA TRP A 44 15.79 -2.02 3.05
C TRP A 44 15.37 -2.09 1.58
N ASP A 45 14.40 -2.95 1.23
CA ASP A 45 13.88 -3.01 -0.13
C ASP A 45 12.97 -1.82 -0.45
N THR A 46 12.39 -1.18 0.57
CA THR A 46 11.34 -0.17 0.39
C THR A 46 11.70 1.22 0.90
N CYS A 47 12.61 1.38 1.86
CA CYS A 47 12.87 2.69 2.47
C CYS A 47 13.31 3.77 1.47
N GLY A 48 14.27 3.45 0.60
CA GLY A 48 14.75 4.36 -0.45
C GLY A 48 13.65 4.75 -1.43
N PRO A 49 13.00 3.79 -2.10
CA PRO A 49 11.90 4.09 -3.00
C PRO A 49 10.73 4.81 -2.31
N HIS A 50 10.39 4.45 -1.08
CA HIS A 50 9.31 5.09 -0.33
C HIS A 50 9.57 6.58 -0.13
N THR A 51 10.80 6.98 0.23
CA THR A 51 11.13 8.40 0.38
C THR A 51 10.91 9.18 -0.93
N ILE A 52 11.29 8.61 -2.07
CA ILE A 52 11.11 9.24 -3.39
C ILE A 52 9.64 9.29 -3.78
N ILE A 53 8.89 8.19 -3.60
CA ILE A 53 7.46 8.17 -3.91
C ILE A 53 6.69 9.17 -3.04
N ASN A 54 7.05 9.28 -1.75
CA ASN A 54 6.43 10.22 -0.82
C ASN A 54 6.70 11.68 -1.20
N SER A 55 7.89 12.01 -1.73
CA SER A 55 8.16 13.37 -2.23
C SER A 55 7.36 13.73 -3.50
N LEU A 56 6.87 12.73 -4.21
CA LEU A 56 5.96 12.87 -5.36
C LEU A 56 4.48 12.89 -4.96
N GLY A 57 4.15 12.87 -3.67
CA GLY A 57 2.77 12.85 -3.15
C GLY A 57 2.13 11.46 -3.07
N GLY A 58 2.91 10.40 -3.27
CA GLY A 58 2.47 9.01 -3.14
C GLY A 58 2.81 8.40 -1.78
N GLY A 59 2.89 7.07 -1.73
CA GLY A 59 3.45 6.37 -0.57
C GLY A 59 3.59 4.86 -0.77
N ILE A 60 4.07 4.19 0.29
CA ILE A 60 4.09 2.73 0.36
C ILE A 60 3.40 2.30 1.65
N ILE A 61 2.25 1.67 1.50
CA ILE A 61 1.38 1.30 2.63
C ILE A 61 1.38 -0.21 2.89
N GLN A 62 1.02 -0.58 4.11
CA GLN A 62 0.80 -1.96 4.56
C GLN A 62 -0.55 -2.48 4.04
N LEU A 63 -0.50 -3.28 2.96
CA LEU A 63 -1.68 -3.64 2.18
C LEU A 63 -2.76 -4.38 2.97
N LYS A 64 -2.40 -5.45 3.68
CA LYS A 64 -3.36 -6.25 4.48
C LYS A 64 -4.03 -5.41 5.56
N TYR A 65 -3.28 -4.49 6.18
CA TYR A 65 -3.81 -3.62 7.22
C TYR A 65 -4.83 -2.63 6.65
N ALA A 66 -4.50 -1.96 5.53
CA ALA A 66 -5.42 -1.08 4.83
C ALA A 66 -6.71 -1.81 4.39
N LEU A 67 -6.59 -2.99 3.77
CA LEU A 67 -7.73 -3.78 3.33
C LEU A 67 -8.65 -4.18 4.48
N ASN A 68 -8.10 -4.58 5.62
CA ASN A 68 -8.89 -4.92 6.81
C ASN A 68 -9.67 -3.71 7.34
N SER A 69 -9.03 -2.54 7.44
CA SER A 69 -9.72 -1.31 7.85
C SER A 69 -10.85 -0.93 6.91
N ILE A 70 -10.65 -1.10 5.59
CA ILE A 70 -11.66 -0.78 4.58
C ILE A 70 -12.83 -1.77 4.65
N LYS A 71 -12.56 -3.07 4.81
CA LYS A 71 -13.62 -4.08 5.00
C LYS A 71 -14.48 -3.77 6.23
N LEU A 72 -13.86 -3.38 7.34
CA LEU A 72 -14.60 -2.96 8.54
C LEU A 72 -15.46 -1.71 8.28
N LEU A 73 -14.95 -0.73 7.53
CA LEU A 73 -15.70 0.45 7.13
C LEU A 73 -16.92 0.11 6.24
N LEU A 74 -16.75 -0.83 5.31
CA LEU A 74 -17.83 -1.32 4.43
C LEU A 74 -18.90 -2.10 5.20
N LEU A 75 -18.53 -2.81 6.27
CA LEU A 75 -19.47 -3.56 7.13
C LEU A 75 -20.24 -2.66 8.11
N GLN A 76 -19.57 -1.65 8.69
CA GLN A 76 -20.14 -0.80 9.74
C GLN A 76 -21.08 0.27 9.21
N LYS A 77 -20.82 0.78 8.01
CA LYS A 77 -21.65 1.81 7.40
C LYS A 77 -22.57 1.11 6.41
N GLN A 78 -23.89 1.25 6.59
CA GLN A 78 -24.87 1.12 5.50
C GLN A 78 -24.63 2.23 4.45
N LEU A 79 -23.41 2.31 3.91
CA LEU A 79 -23.00 3.24 2.88
C LEU A 79 -23.62 2.74 1.59
N SER A 80 -24.81 3.27 1.31
CA SER A 80 -25.54 3.14 0.05
C SER A 80 -24.63 3.46 -1.14
N ASN A 81 -24.11 2.44 -1.85
CA ASN A 81 -23.45 2.46 -3.18
C ASN A 81 -22.66 3.73 -3.61
N ASN A 82 -22.17 4.55 -2.68
CA ASN A 82 -21.52 5.82 -2.98
C ASN A 82 -20.01 5.61 -2.90
N TYR A 83 -19.51 4.91 -3.91
CA TYR A 83 -18.10 4.57 -4.03
C TYR A 83 -17.20 5.79 -4.02
N ASN A 84 -17.65 6.94 -4.54
CA ASN A 84 -16.89 8.19 -4.54
C ASN A 84 -16.59 8.68 -3.11
N LEU A 85 -17.60 8.65 -2.22
CA LEU A 85 -17.39 9.02 -0.81
C LEU A 85 -16.45 8.05 -0.10
N ILE A 86 -16.59 6.75 -0.38
CA ILE A 86 -15.70 5.71 0.19
C ILE A 86 -14.26 5.94 -0.29
N ILE A 87 -14.05 6.16 -1.59
CA ILE A 87 -12.75 6.47 -2.17
C ILE A 87 -12.12 7.70 -1.50
N GLN A 88 -12.90 8.77 -1.29
CA GLN A 88 -12.41 9.98 -0.63
C GLN A 88 -12.01 9.72 0.84
N LEU A 89 -12.78 8.92 1.56
CA LEU A 89 -12.45 8.51 2.93
C LEU A 89 -11.16 7.67 2.98
N ILE A 90 -11.02 6.70 2.07
CA ILE A 90 -9.82 5.88 1.95
C ILE A 90 -8.61 6.77 1.67
N MET A 91 -8.73 7.67 0.70
CA MET A 91 -7.67 8.57 0.28
C MET A 91 -7.15 9.43 1.44
N ASN A 92 -8.06 9.98 2.25
CA ASN A 92 -7.70 10.77 3.44
C ASN A 92 -6.97 9.93 4.50
N ASP A 93 -7.25 8.63 4.58
CA ASP A 93 -6.70 7.72 5.58
C ASP A 93 -5.42 7.00 5.14
N LEU A 94 -5.00 7.13 3.88
CA LEU A 94 -3.80 6.45 3.34
C LEU A 94 -2.54 6.67 4.19
N HIS A 95 -2.38 7.86 4.78
CA HIS A 95 -1.24 8.18 5.65
C HIS A 95 -1.15 7.28 6.89
N LYS A 96 -2.28 6.75 7.38
CA LYS A 96 -2.35 5.86 8.55
C LYS A 96 -1.75 4.48 8.27
N TYR A 97 -1.65 4.11 7.00
CA TYR A 97 -1.24 2.78 6.57
C TYR A 97 0.21 2.71 6.11
N GLN A 98 0.95 3.82 6.11
CA GLN A 98 2.33 3.86 5.62
C GLN A 98 3.22 2.83 6.34
N ILE A 99 4.18 2.26 5.61
CA ILE A 99 5.22 1.41 6.20
C ILE A 99 6.09 2.27 7.13
N ASN A 100 6.34 1.75 8.33
CA ASN A 100 7.18 2.40 9.33
C ASN A 100 8.57 1.76 9.37
N TYR A 101 9.61 2.59 9.36
CA TYR A 101 11.01 2.15 9.40
C TYR A 101 11.67 2.26 10.78
N ASN A 102 10.98 2.87 11.75
CA ASN A 102 11.47 3.07 13.12
C ASN A 102 11.36 1.80 13.97
N ILE A 103 11.94 0.69 13.49
CA ILE A 103 11.85 -0.65 14.10
C ILE A 103 12.94 -0.88 15.15
N ILE A 104 14.09 -0.20 15.02
CA ILE A 104 15.19 -0.28 16.00
C ILE A 104 14.96 0.78 17.07
N LYS A 105 14.11 0.48 18.04
CA LYS A 105 13.84 1.36 19.19
C LYS A 105 14.37 0.72 20.46
N SER A 106 15.65 0.99 20.74
CA SER A 106 16.26 1.23 22.05
C SER A 106 17.69 0.67 22.07
N SER A 107 18.62 1.49 22.54
CA SER A 107 19.99 1.08 22.89
C SER A 107 20.02 -0.06 23.93
N GLU A 108 18.94 -0.20 24.71
CA GLU A 108 18.76 -1.25 25.72
C GLU A 108 18.41 -2.61 25.09
N GLU A 109 17.61 -2.68 24.02
CA GLU A 109 17.36 -3.93 23.28
C GLU A 109 18.63 -4.44 22.58
N ILE A 110 19.46 -3.55 22.03
CA ILE A 110 20.69 -3.93 21.30
C ILE A 110 21.69 -4.69 22.19
N GLN A 111 21.74 -4.39 23.50
CA GLN A 111 22.67 -5.03 24.43
C GLN A 111 22.26 -6.46 24.85
N SER A 112 21.01 -6.87 24.62
CA SER A 112 20.50 -8.21 24.98
C SER A 112 20.27 -9.14 23.77
N LEU A 113 20.38 -8.61 22.55
CA LEU A 113 20.12 -9.34 21.31
C LEU A 113 21.41 -9.98 20.77
N ASN A 114 21.69 -11.22 21.19
CA ASN A 114 22.72 -12.07 20.56
C ASN A 114 22.42 -12.40 19.07
N SER A 115 21.24 -12.04 18.55
CA SER A 115 20.92 -12.06 17.13
C SER A 115 19.81 -11.06 16.81
N VAL A 116 20.01 -10.18 15.82
CA VAL A 116 18.95 -9.30 15.33
C VAL A 116 17.84 -10.18 14.75
N ASN A 117 16.63 -10.10 15.32
CA ASN A 117 15.49 -10.83 14.78
C ASN A 117 15.05 -10.18 13.45
N LEU A 118 15.68 -10.62 12.35
CA LEU A 118 15.45 -10.15 10.97
C LEU A 118 13.98 -10.21 10.55
N SER A 119 13.19 -11.06 11.19
CA SER A 119 11.75 -11.15 10.93
C SER A 119 10.99 -9.87 11.34
N LYS A 120 11.55 -9.03 12.22
CA LYS A 120 11.02 -7.69 12.57
C LYS A 120 11.18 -6.70 11.42
N CYS A 121 12.19 -6.89 10.57
CA CYS A 121 12.48 -6.03 9.42
C CYS A 121 11.64 -6.37 8.18
N CYS A 122 10.83 -7.42 8.24
CA CYS A 122 10.03 -7.91 7.12
C CYS A 122 8.71 -7.13 6.99
N ASN A 123 8.33 -6.75 5.78
CA ASN A 123 7.04 -6.15 5.46
C ASN A 123 5.93 -7.22 5.43
N ARG A 124 5.58 -7.75 6.62
CA ARG A 124 4.69 -8.93 6.76
C ARG A 124 3.28 -8.75 6.22
N ASN A 125 2.82 -7.49 6.21
CA ASN A 125 1.47 -7.12 5.79
C ASN A 125 1.33 -6.96 4.27
N GLY A 126 2.35 -7.37 3.49
CA GLY A 126 2.43 -7.01 2.08
C GLY A 126 2.56 -5.49 1.91
N LEU A 127 2.55 -5.03 0.67
CA LEU A 127 2.61 -3.61 0.38
C LEU A 127 1.82 -3.21 -0.87
N LEU A 128 1.42 -1.94 -0.89
CA LEU A 128 0.96 -1.22 -2.07
C LEU A 128 1.81 0.06 -2.17
N ALA A 129 2.66 0.13 -3.18
CA ALA A 129 3.36 1.35 -3.56
C ALA A 129 2.54 2.06 -4.65
N TYR A 130 2.33 3.36 -4.49
CA TYR A 130 1.52 4.17 -5.41
C TYR A 130 2.06 5.58 -5.50
N ARG A 131 1.92 6.20 -6.67
CA ARG A 131 2.24 7.63 -6.87
C ARG A 131 1.00 8.51 -6.75
N ASN A 132 -0.16 8.03 -7.19
CA ASN A 132 -1.43 8.74 -7.16
C ASN A 132 -2.37 8.20 -6.05
N PRO A 133 -2.67 8.98 -4.99
CA PRO A 133 -3.56 8.56 -3.91
C PRO A 133 -4.97 8.16 -4.34
N LEU A 134 -5.50 8.79 -5.40
CA LEU A 134 -6.82 8.48 -5.93
C LEU A 134 -6.85 7.06 -6.52
N ILE A 135 -5.86 6.72 -7.34
CA ILE A 135 -5.74 5.40 -7.96
C ILE A 135 -5.52 4.33 -6.89
N ALA A 136 -4.67 4.60 -5.90
CA ALA A 136 -4.46 3.69 -4.77
C ALA A 136 -5.76 3.38 -4.03
N SER A 137 -6.60 4.40 -3.81
CA SER A 137 -7.89 4.27 -3.13
C SER A 137 -8.90 3.47 -3.94
N GLN A 138 -8.93 3.67 -5.27
CA GLN A 138 -9.76 2.87 -6.19
C GLN A 138 -9.33 1.40 -6.20
N ILE A 139 -8.02 1.14 -6.29
CA ILE A 139 -7.45 -0.22 -6.23
C ILE A 139 -7.83 -0.90 -4.91
N LEU A 140 -7.62 -0.22 -3.78
CA LEU A 140 -7.93 -0.76 -2.45
C LEU A 140 -9.42 -1.11 -2.30
N LEU A 141 -10.31 -0.22 -2.73
CA LEU A 141 -11.75 -0.47 -2.71
C LEU A 141 -12.12 -1.66 -3.59
N HIS A 142 -11.59 -1.72 -4.81
CA HIS A 142 -11.84 -2.82 -5.74
C HIS A 142 -11.37 -4.17 -5.17
N ILE A 143 -10.18 -4.22 -4.56
CA ILE A 143 -9.68 -5.43 -3.90
C ILE A 143 -10.57 -5.79 -2.70
N ALA A 144 -10.95 -4.83 -1.86
CA ALA A 144 -11.76 -5.08 -0.67
C ALA A 144 -13.15 -5.65 -1.01
N LEU A 145 -13.77 -5.21 -2.10
CA LEU A 145 -15.08 -5.72 -2.57
C LEU A 145 -15.02 -7.13 -3.16
N ASN A 146 -13.88 -7.51 -3.76
CA ASN A 146 -13.73 -8.77 -4.50
C ASN A 146 -12.99 -9.88 -3.75
N GLN A 147 -12.36 -9.58 -2.61
CA GLN A 147 -11.78 -10.60 -1.74
C GLN A 147 -12.88 -11.31 -0.94
N LYS A 148 -13.19 -12.55 -1.34
CA LYS A 148 -14.01 -13.50 -0.55
C LYS A 148 -13.36 -13.84 0.78
#